data_AF-W1VDE2-F1
#
_entry.id   AF-W1VDE2-F1
#
_cell.length_a   1.000
_cell.length_b   1.000
_cell.length_c   1.000
_cell.angle_alpha   90.00
_cell.angle_beta   90.00
_cell.angle_gamma   90.00
#
_symmetry.space_group_name_H-M   'P 1'
#
loop_
_entity.id
_entity.type
_entity.pdbx_description
1 polymer ?
#
loop_
_entity_poly.entity_id
_entity_poly.type
_entity_poly.pdbx_seq_one_letter_code
_entity_poly.pdbx_strand_id
1 'polypeptide(L)'
;GLWRRTTWESYVQGAPGRSDRTPPATQWEELADLDALAAEKGVDLSWAGAQVLSTGPHAGRRALISLADGGSDASTTQEYDLDKRRFISPRDGGFCQMLSKGTMSWADDVGESVLISDDFTGTGMSRAGLPRQARRLKRGQHLKDAEVLVTAASDALAAFAVRDPWGRTWVSTVPYFGATSKPSPPRP
;
A
#
# COMPACT_ATOMS: atom_id res chain seq x y z
N GLY A 1 -13.70 -0.27 -11.77
CA GLY A 1 -14.64 -1.06 -10.95
C GLY A 1 -14.91 -0.35 -9.63
N LEU A 2 -15.79 -0.90 -8.78
CA LEU A 2 -16.25 -0.24 -7.55
C LEU A 2 -15.63 -0.85 -6.28
N TRP A 3 -15.11 0.00 -5.40
CA TRP A 3 -14.82 -0.37 -4.02
C TRP A 3 -15.99 0.02 -3.11
N ARG A 4 -16.49 -0.93 -2.34
CA ARG A 4 -17.71 -0.80 -1.53
C ARG A 4 -17.59 -1.52 -0.20
N ARG A 5 -18.36 -1.08 0.80
CA ARG A 5 -18.51 -1.73 2.11
C ARG A 5 -19.97 -2.00 2.43
N THR A 6 -20.22 -2.85 3.41
CA THR A 6 -21.55 -3.11 3.95
C THR A 6 -21.42 -3.53 5.41
N THR A 7 -22.53 -3.54 6.15
CA THR A 7 -22.56 -4.10 7.50
C THR A 7 -22.58 -5.63 7.43
N TRP A 8 -22.04 -6.28 8.47
CA TRP A 8 -22.09 -7.73 8.59
C TRP A 8 -23.54 -8.26 8.51
N GLU A 9 -24.45 -7.58 9.20
CA GLU A 9 -25.87 -7.94 9.20
C GLU A 9 -26.48 -7.89 7.80
N SER A 10 -26.28 -6.79 7.06
CA SER A 10 -26.84 -6.67 5.70
C SER A 10 -26.20 -7.65 4.72
N TYR A 11 -24.91 -7.92 4.88
CA TYR A 11 -24.22 -8.93 4.10
C TYR A 11 -24.84 -10.32 4.30
N VAL A 12 -25.03 -10.73 5.56
CA VAL A 12 -25.61 -12.02 5.92
C VAL A 12 -27.07 -12.14 5.46
N GLN A 13 -27.86 -11.08 5.62
CA GLN A 13 -29.26 -11.09 5.18
C GLN A 13 -29.42 -11.21 3.67
N GLY A 14 -28.52 -10.59 2.89
CA GLY A 14 -28.54 -10.65 1.44
C GLY A 14 -27.81 -11.85 0.83
N ALA A 15 -27.22 -12.72 1.66
CA ALA A 15 -26.54 -13.91 1.18
C ALA A 15 -27.55 -14.89 0.54
N PRO A 16 -27.14 -15.64 -0.51
CA PRO A 16 -27.96 -16.67 -1.10
C PRO A 16 -28.46 -17.66 -0.03
N GLY A 17 -29.78 -17.78 0.08
CA GLY A 17 -30.44 -18.68 1.03
C GLY A 17 -30.90 -19.98 0.39
N ARG A 18 -31.78 -20.72 1.09
CA ARG A 18 -32.52 -21.83 0.47
C ARG A 18 -33.30 -21.34 -0.75
N SER A 19 -33.48 -22.21 -1.74
CA SER A 19 -34.15 -21.90 -3.01
C SER A 19 -35.61 -21.44 -2.87
N ASP A 20 -36.25 -21.69 -1.74
CA ASP A 20 -37.62 -21.28 -1.41
C ASP A 20 -37.70 -19.87 -0.80
N ARG A 21 -36.56 -19.19 -0.60
CA ARG A 21 -36.51 -17.85 0.00
C ARG A 21 -35.74 -16.88 -0.91
N THR A 22 -36.36 -15.73 -1.19
CA THR A 22 -35.68 -14.60 -1.83
C THR A 22 -35.10 -13.68 -0.75
N PRO A 23 -33.76 -13.64 -0.56
CA PRO A 23 -33.15 -12.73 0.39
C PRO A 23 -33.28 -11.27 -0.08
N PRO A 24 -33.33 -10.29 0.83
CA PRO A 24 -33.24 -8.87 0.46
C PRO A 24 -31.88 -8.57 -0.19
N ALA A 25 -31.78 -7.52 -0.99
CA ALA A 25 -30.49 -7.09 -1.52
C ALA A 25 -29.56 -6.57 -0.40
N THR A 26 -28.30 -6.98 -0.42
CA THR A 26 -27.26 -6.41 0.46
C THR A 26 -27.15 -4.90 0.21
N GLN A 27 -27.18 -4.14 1.29
CA GLN A 27 -27.06 -2.68 1.25
C GLN A 27 -25.59 -2.31 1.15
N TRP A 28 -25.15 -2.00 -0.07
CA TRP A 28 -23.77 -1.59 -0.34
C TRP A 28 -23.62 -0.08 -0.23
N GLU A 29 -22.59 0.36 0.49
CA GLU A 29 -22.10 1.73 0.45
C GLU A 29 -20.88 1.78 -0.46
N GLU A 30 -20.96 2.58 -1.52
CA GLU A 30 -19.82 2.84 -2.40
C GLU A 30 -18.80 3.76 -1.71
N LEU A 31 -17.54 3.34 -1.73
CA LEU A 31 -16.41 4.06 -1.17
C LEU A 31 -15.60 4.77 -2.24
N ALA A 32 -15.30 4.10 -3.36
CA ALA A 32 -14.57 4.68 -4.48
C ALA A 32 -14.98 4.02 -5.81
N ASP A 33 -15.14 4.84 -6.84
CA ASP A 33 -15.33 4.41 -8.23
C ASP A 33 -14.00 4.53 -8.99
N LEU A 34 -13.38 3.39 -9.28
CA LEU A 34 -12.12 3.34 -10.02
C LEU A 34 -12.32 3.56 -11.51
N ASP A 35 -13.50 3.25 -12.08
CA ASP A 35 -13.77 3.50 -13.50
C ASP A 35 -13.90 4.99 -13.75
N ALA A 36 -14.62 5.70 -12.86
CA ALA A 36 -14.69 7.16 -12.89
C ALA A 36 -13.30 7.80 -12.71
N LEU A 37 -12.51 7.30 -11.76
CA LEU A 37 -11.15 7.80 -11.52
C LEU A 37 -10.21 7.56 -12.72
N ALA A 38 -10.29 6.40 -13.34
CA ALA A 38 -9.53 6.05 -14.55
C ALA A 38 -9.91 6.99 -15.71
N ALA A 39 -11.20 7.23 -15.92
CA ALA A 39 -11.70 8.15 -16.94
C ALA A 39 -11.24 9.59 -16.71
N GLU A 40 -11.28 10.08 -15.45
CA GLU A 40 -10.80 11.43 -15.09
C GLU A 40 -9.31 11.60 -15.38
N LYS A 41 -8.51 10.58 -15.07
CA LYS A 41 -7.05 10.63 -15.24
C LYS A 41 -6.57 10.24 -16.64
N GLY A 42 -7.44 9.66 -17.47
CA GLY A 42 -7.10 9.16 -18.80
C GLY A 42 -6.10 8.00 -18.77
N VAL A 43 -6.11 7.18 -17.71
CA VAL A 43 -5.21 6.04 -17.54
C VAL A 43 -5.99 4.79 -17.14
N ASP A 44 -5.48 3.62 -17.52
CA ASP A 44 -6.07 2.35 -17.12
C ASP A 44 -5.58 1.97 -15.70
N LEU A 45 -6.48 2.08 -14.72
CA LEU A 45 -6.16 1.83 -13.32
C LEU A 45 -6.64 0.44 -12.90
N SER A 46 -5.72 -0.35 -12.36
CA SER A 46 -6.03 -1.60 -11.69
C SER A 46 -5.90 -1.45 -10.16
N TRP A 47 -6.78 -2.13 -9.45
CA TRP A 47 -6.74 -2.16 -7.99
C TRP A 47 -5.56 -3.00 -7.50
N ALA A 48 -4.64 -2.39 -6.75
CA ALA A 48 -3.50 -3.08 -6.15
C ALA A 48 -3.69 -3.34 -4.63
N GLY A 49 -4.71 -2.75 -4.02
CA GLY A 49 -5.08 -3.03 -2.63
C GLY A 49 -5.56 -1.79 -1.87
N ALA A 50 -6.07 -2.02 -0.66
CA ALA A 50 -6.24 -0.96 0.31
C ALA A 50 -6.02 -1.46 1.74
N GLN A 51 -5.49 -0.57 2.58
CA GLN A 51 -5.33 -0.77 4.02
C GLN A 51 -6.12 0.29 4.78
N VAL A 52 -7.27 -0.11 5.32
CA VAL A 52 -8.07 0.75 6.21
C VAL A 52 -7.38 0.84 7.57
N LEU A 53 -7.26 2.05 8.11
CA LEU A 53 -6.79 2.24 9.49
C LEU A 53 -7.82 1.63 10.44
N SER A 54 -7.42 0.65 11.25
CA SER A 54 -8.34 -0.17 12.05
C SER A 54 -8.59 0.36 13.46
N THR A 55 -7.74 1.26 13.94
CA THR A 55 -7.67 1.68 15.34
C THR A 55 -7.51 3.21 15.44
N GLY A 56 -7.66 3.74 16.65
CA GLY A 56 -7.49 5.16 16.95
C GLY A 56 -8.62 6.09 16.45
N PRO A 57 -8.40 7.42 16.48
CA PRO A 57 -9.42 8.43 16.21
C PRO A 57 -9.92 8.45 14.76
N HIS A 58 -9.13 7.86 13.84
CA HIS A 58 -9.43 7.80 12.42
C HIS A 58 -9.76 6.37 11.94
N ALA A 59 -9.99 5.45 12.89
CA ALA A 59 -10.39 4.07 12.61
C ALA A 59 -11.60 4.01 11.66
N GLY A 60 -11.50 3.28 10.56
CA GLY A 60 -12.57 3.13 9.57
C GLY A 60 -12.86 4.37 8.72
N ARG A 61 -12.09 5.46 8.91
CA ARG A 61 -12.27 6.76 8.23
C ARG A 61 -11.12 7.08 7.27
N ARG A 62 -9.95 6.50 7.51
CA ARG A 62 -8.75 6.64 6.66
C ARG A 62 -8.37 5.31 6.05
N ALA A 63 -7.93 5.34 4.80
CA ALA A 63 -7.35 4.19 4.13
C ALA A 63 -6.12 4.61 3.32
N LEU A 64 -5.18 3.70 3.16
CA LEU A 64 -4.16 3.77 2.10
C LEU A 64 -4.69 2.96 0.92
N ILE A 65 -4.82 3.56 -0.26
CA ILE A 65 -5.27 2.89 -1.48
C ILE A 65 -4.09 2.80 -2.43
N SER A 66 -3.81 1.60 -2.92
CA SER A 66 -2.78 1.33 -3.92
C SER A 66 -3.42 1.04 -5.27
N LEU A 67 -3.00 1.77 -6.30
CA LEU A 67 -3.48 1.65 -7.68
C LEU A 67 -2.27 1.43 -8.59
N ALA A 68 -2.37 0.46 -9.51
CA ALA A 68 -1.34 0.17 -10.50
C ALA A 68 -1.83 0.54 -11.89
N ASP A 69 -0.90 0.84 -12.79
CA ASP A 69 -1.21 1.06 -14.19
C ASP A 69 -1.32 -0.30 -14.90
N GLY A 70 -2.50 -0.66 -15.41
CA GLY A 70 -2.72 -1.71 -16.42
C GLY A 70 -1.90 -3.01 -16.34
N GLY A 71 -1.58 -3.54 -15.14
CA GLY A 71 -0.81 -4.79 -14.96
C GLY A 71 0.68 -4.62 -14.62
N SER A 72 1.12 -3.39 -14.34
CA SER A 72 2.43 -3.08 -13.78
C SER A 72 2.61 -3.68 -12.38
N ASP A 73 3.85 -4.05 -12.04
CA ASP A 73 4.26 -4.41 -10.67
C ASP A 73 4.61 -3.20 -9.80
N ALA A 74 4.54 -1.99 -10.37
CA ALA A 74 4.60 -0.72 -9.65
C ALA A 74 3.20 -0.15 -9.40
N SER A 75 3.03 0.48 -8.25
CA SER A 75 1.77 1.12 -7.86
C SER A 75 2.01 2.50 -7.27
N THR A 76 0.98 3.34 -7.36
CA THR A 76 0.88 4.58 -6.59
C THR A 76 0.02 4.29 -5.36
N THR A 77 0.50 4.64 -4.16
CA THR A 77 -0.28 4.49 -2.92
C THR A 77 -0.60 5.85 -2.33
N GLN A 78 -1.87 6.14 -2.08
CA GLN A 78 -2.34 7.44 -1.57
C GLN A 78 -3.30 7.27 -0.40
N GLU A 79 -3.27 8.23 0.53
CA GLU A 79 -4.23 8.30 1.62
C GLU A 79 -5.59 8.79 1.13
N TYR A 80 -6.64 8.14 1.61
CA TYR A 80 -8.03 8.34 1.22
C TYR A 80 -8.91 8.58 2.45
N ASP A 81 -9.76 9.59 2.37
CA ASP A 81 -10.80 9.90 3.35
C ASP A 81 -12.08 9.15 2.96
N LEU A 82 -12.47 8.16 3.76
CA LEU A 82 -13.66 7.33 3.51
C LEU A 82 -14.97 8.05 3.80
N ASP A 83 -14.95 9.06 4.67
CA ASP A 83 -16.16 9.84 4.96
C ASP A 83 -16.43 10.83 3.83
N LYS A 84 -15.37 11.50 3.35
CA LYS A 84 -15.45 12.49 2.27
C LYS A 84 -15.32 11.89 0.88
N ARG A 85 -15.01 10.59 0.79
CA ARG A 85 -14.80 9.83 -0.45
C ARG A 85 -13.84 10.53 -1.41
N ARG A 86 -12.67 10.92 -0.89
CA ARG A 86 -11.65 11.62 -1.68
C ARG A 86 -10.23 11.33 -1.21
N PHE A 87 -9.29 11.40 -2.14
CA PHE A 87 -7.87 11.40 -1.81
C PHE A 87 -7.49 12.65 -1.02
N ILE A 88 -6.55 12.49 -0.10
CA ILE A 88 -6.02 13.59 0.71
C ILE A 88 -4.70 14.02 0.05
N SER A 89 -4.63 15.28 -0.36
CA SER A 89 -3.41 15.78 -1.01
C SER A 89 -2.26 15.88 0.02
N PRO A 90 -0.99 15.74 -0.40
CA PRO A 90 0.15 15.98 0.48
C PRO A 90 0.17 17.38 1.09
N ARG A 91 -0.42 18.37 0.42
CA ARG A 91 -0.57 19.74 0.95
C ARG A 91 -1.55 19.82 2.12
N ASP A 92 -2.57 18.95 2.11
CA ASP A 92 -3.54 18.79 3.21
C ASP A 92 -3.06 17.76 4.26
N GLY A 93 -1.79 17.34 4.17
CA GLY A 93 -1.18 16.38 5.08
C GLY A 93 -1.35 14.92 4.69
N GLY A 94 -1.90 14.60 3.52
CA GLY A 94 -2.08 13.21 3.07
C GLY A 94 -0.78 12.49 2.72
N PHE A 95 -0.72 11.18 2.97
CA PHE A 95 0.39 10.36 2.49
C PHE A 95 0.24 10.05 0.99
N CYS A 96 1.34 10.18 0.25
CA CYS A 96 1.40 9.83 -1.17
C CYS A 96 2.77 9.22 -1.49
N GLN A 97 2.73 7.99 -1.99
CA GLN A 97 3.83 7.31 -2.64
C GLN A 97 3.55 7.30 -4.14
N MET A 98 4.43 7.92 -4.91
CA MET A 98 4.36 7.91 -6.38
C MET A 98 4.64 6.50 -6.92
N LEU A 99 4.51 6.32 -8.24
CA LEU A 99 4.70 5.05 -8.92
C LEU A 99 6.00 4.35 -8.47
N SER A 100 5.87 3.25 -7.73
CA SER A 100 6.99 2.51 -7.16
C SER A 100 6.63 1.04 -7.01
N LYS A 101 7.62 0.14 -7.12
CA LYS A 101 7.51 -1.27 -6.69
C LYS A 101 7.62 -1.43 -5.17
N GLY A 102 7.72 -0.31 -4.48
CA GLY A 102 7.74 -0.19 -3.04
C GLY A 102 6.39 -0.48 -2.39
N THR A 103 6.36 -0.24 -1.09
CA THR A 103 5.18 -0.48 -0.26
C THR A 103 4.97 0.67 0.70
N MET A 104 3.72 0.96 1.04
CA MET A 104 3.35 1.88 2.11
C MET A 104 2.26 1.25 2.99
N SER A 105 2.46 1.27 4.31
CA SER A 105 1.50 0.76 5.30
C SER A 105 1.44 1.65 6.54
N TRP A 106 0.36 1.59 7.31
CA TRP A 106 0.26 2.35 8.57
C TRP A 106 1.33 1.93 9.58
N ALA A 107 2.01 2.91 10.19
CA ALA A 107 3.06 2.67 11.20
C ALA A 107 2.56 2.82 12.65
N ASP A 108 1.35 3.35 12.84
CA ASP A 108 0.74 3.54 14.16
C ASP A 108 -0.79 3.41 14.10
N ASP A 109 -1.44 3.46 15.27
CA ASP A 109 -2.89 3.39 15.40
C ASP A 109 -3.58 4.73 15.23
N VAL A 110 -2.83 5.85 15.27
CA VAL A 110 -3.43 7.18 15.23
C VAL A 110 -3.55 7.73 13.82
N GLY A 111 -2.86 7.09 12.86
CA GLY A 111 -2.78 7.52 11.47
C GLY A 111 -1.77 8.63 11.25
N GLU A 112 -0.75 8.80 12.10
CA GLU A 112 0.20 9.92 12.00
C GLU A 112 1.54 9.54 11.37
N SER A 113 1.75 8.25 11.10
CA SER A 113 2.92 7.79 10.39
C SER A 113 2.66 6.56 9.54
N VAL A 114 3.49 6.39 8.51
CA VAL A 114 3.50 5.25 7.59
C VAL A 114 4.89 4.62 7.52
N LEU A 115 4.93 3.31 7.32
CA LEU A 115 6.11 2.56 6.92
C LEU A 115 6.15 2.58 5.41
N ILE A 116 7.21 3.12 4.82
CA ILE A 116 7.36 3.28 3.39
C ILE A 116 8.69 2.68 2.92
N SER A 117 8.63 1.92 1.84
CA SER A 117 9.80 1.39 1.13
C SER A 117 9.80 1.99 -0.26
N ASP A 118 10.83 2.74 -0.63
CA ASP A 118 10.92 3.45 -1.91
C ASP A 118 12.38 3.77 -2.29
N ASP A 119 12.59 4.34 -3.48
CA ASP A 119 13.89 4.93 -3.82
C ASP A 119 14.03 6.35 -3.25
N PHE A 120 14.72 6.44 -2.12
CA PHE A 120 14.97 7.73 -1.45
C PHE A 120 16.21 8.48 -1.97
N THR A 121 17.11 7.79 -2.68
CA THR A 121 18.46 8.32 -3.01
C THR A 121 18.76 8.32 -4.51
N GLY A 122 17.82 7.88 -5.36
CA GLY A 122 18.03 7.68 -6.81
C GLY A 122 18.95 6.49 -7.14
N THR A 123 19.46 5.83 -6.10
CA THR A 123 20.42 4.71 -6.15
C THR A 123 19.99 3.61 -5.17
N GLY A 124 18.84 3.77 -4.52
CA GLY A 124 18.33 2.87 -3.49
C GLY A 124 17.71 1.60 -4.04
N MET A 125 17.66 1.43 -5.36
CA MET A 125 17.00 0.30 -6.03
C MET A 125 17.93 -0.86 -6.30
N SER A 126 17.43 -2.08 -6.11
CA SER A 126 18.09 -3.30 -6.54
C SER A 126 18.08 -3.44 -8.06
N ARG A 127 18.81 -4.43 -8.59
CA ARG A 127 18.81 -4.76 -10.03
C ARG A 127 17.42 -5.11 -10.58
N ALA A 128 16.52 -5.57 -9.72
CA ALA A 128 15.13 -5.88 -10.09
C ALA A 128 14.20 -4.65 -10.02
N GLY A 129 14.72 -3.47 -9.66
CA GLY A 129 13.93 -2.27 -9.46
C GLY A 129 13.11 -2.29 -8.17
N LEU A 130 13.57 -3.01 -7.13
CA LEU A 130 12.91 -3.03 -5.82
C LEU A 130 13.66 -2.14 -4.82
N PRO A 131 12.96 -1.39 -3.96
CA PRO A 131 13.60 -0.58 -2.92
C PRO A 131 14.45 -1.42 -1.96
N ARG A 132 15.66 -0.95 -1.64
CA ARG A 132 16.54 -1.55 -0.62
C ARG A 132 16.50 -0.82 0.70
N GLN A 133 15.59 0.13 0.88
CA GLN A 133 15.45 0.87 2.13
C GLN A 133 13.99 0.96 2.52
N ALA A 134 13.72 0.78 3.82
CA ALA A 134 12.43 1.04 4.43
C ALA A 134 12.57 2.11 5.51
N ARG A 135 11.61 3.02 5.57
CA ARG A 135 11.60 4.19 6.45
C ARG A 135 10.27 4.34 7.16
N ARG A 136 10.30 5.05 8.29
CA ARG A 136 9.09 5.58 8.94
C ARG A 136 8.94 7.05 8.58
N LEU A 137 7.85 7.36 7.88
CA LEU A 137 7.49 8.72 7.49
C LEU A 137 6.37 9.23 8.40
N LYS A 138 6.58 10.38 9.04
CA LYS A 138 5.54 11.07 9.81
C LYS A 138 4.74 12.01 8.92
N ARG A 139 3.49 12.28 9.32
CA ARG A 139 2.62 13.23 8.62
C ARG A 139 3.31 14.61 8.52
N GLY A 140 3.28 15.21 7.33
CA GLY A 140 3.92 16.50 7.04
C GLY A 140 5.46 16.47 6.96
N GLN A 141 6.10 15.34 7.25
CA GLN A 141 7.55 15.19 7.09
C GLN A 141 7.90 15.02 5.60
N HIS A 142 9.06 15.55 5.19
CA HIS A 142 9.57 15.30 3.85
C HIS A 142 10.15 13.89 3.76
N LEU A 143 9.88 13.19 2.65
CA LEU A 143 10.26 11.79 2.45
C LEU A 143 11.76 11.51 2.69
N LYS A 144 12.63 12.41 2.20
CA LYS A 144 14.09 12.34 2.37
C LYS A 144 14.56 12.38 3.84
N ASP A 145 13.78 12.99 4.72
CA ASP A 145 14.10 13.22 6.13
C ASP A 145 13.48 12.15 7.04
N ALA A 146 12.72 11.21 6.46
CA ALA A 146 12.10 10.09 7.17
C ALA A 146 13.13 9.20 7.87
N GLU A 147 12.76 8.66 9.03
CA GLU A 147 13.60 7.78 9.86
C GLU A 147 13.94 6.50 9.08
N VAL A 148 15.22 6.17 8.94
CA VAL A 148 15.64 4.91 8.32
C VAL A 148 15.46 3.77 9.31
N LEU A 149 14.62 2.80 8.96
CA LEU A 149 14.43 1.59 9.77
C LEU A 149 15.42 0.50 9.37
N VAL A 150 15.65 0.35 8.07
CA VAL A 150 16.64 -0.59 7.52
C VAL A 150 17.12 -0.12 6.16
N THR A 151 18.41 -0.36 5.91
CA THR A 151 19.01 -0.36 4.58
C THR A 151 19.56 -1.76 4.33
N ALA A 152 19.04 -2.45 3.31
CA ALA A 152 19.57 -3.73 2.90
C ALA A 152 20.94 -3.57 2.22
N ALA A 153 21.71 -4.66 2.18
CA ALA A 153 23.00 -4.70 1.50
C ALA A 153 22.86 -4.30 0.02
N SER A 154 23.94 -3.81 -0.58
CA SER A 154 23.93 -3.33 -1.97
C SER A 154 23.52 -4.39 -3.00
N ASP A 155 23.79 -5.65 -2.70
CA ASP A 155 23.43 -6.82 -3.52
C ASP A 155 22.08 -7.44 -3.14
N ALA A 156 21.42 -6.97 -2.06
CA ALA A 156 20.12 -7.45 -1.66
C ALA A 156 19.05 -7.13 -2.72
N LEU A 157 18.02 -7.97 -2.77
CA LEU A 157 16.89 -7.81 -3.66
C LEU A 157 15.95 -6.70 -3.19
N ALA A 158 15.62 -6.63 -1.90
CA ALA A 158 14.67 -5.64 -1.38
C ALA A 158 14.81 -5.41 0.13
N ALA A 159 14.21 -4.33 0.62
CA ALA A 159 13.89 -4.12 2.03
C ALA A 159 12.45 -3.64 2.16
N PHE A 160 11.76 -4.08 3.22
CA PHE A 160 10.42 -3.61 3.53
C PHE A 160 10.14 -3.62 5.03
N ALA A 161 9.14 -2.83 5.43
CA ALA A 161 8.65 -2.80 6.80
C ALA A 161 7.12 -2.84 6.81
N VAL A 162 6.56 -3.60 7.75
CA VAL A 162 5.11 -3.74 7.93
C VAL A 162 4.76 -3.74 9.41
N ARG A 163 3.60 -3.20 9.75
CA ARG A 163 3.04 -3.26 11.10
C ARG A 163 1.98 -4.36 11.16
N ASP A 164 2.08 -5.22 12.15
CA ASP A 164 1.07 -6.25 12.39
C ASP A 164 -0.12 -5.69 13.20
N PRO A 165 -1.26 -6.42 13.26
CA PRO A 165 -2.43 -5.98 14.02
C PRO A 165 -2.22 -5.84 15.54
N TRP A 166 -1.13 -6.37 16.09
CA TRP A 166 -0.77 -6.25 17.50
C TRP A 166 0.21 -5.09 17.77
N GLY A 167 0.48 -4.29 16.75
CA GLY A 167 1.26 -3.08 16.83
C GLY A 167 2.78 -3.27 16.71
N ARG A 168 3.26 -4.47 16.40
CA ARG A 168 4.70 -4.72 16.20
C ARG A 168 5.11 -4.30 14.79
N THR A 169 6.24 -3.64 14.68
CA THR A 169 6.88 -3.33 13.39
C THR A 169 7.86 -4.44 13.03
N TRP A 170 7.59 -5.12 11.93
CA TRP A 170 8.47 -6.11 11.32
C TRP A 170 9.30 -5.45 10.23
N VAL A 171 10.60 -5.68 10.26
CA VAL A 171 11.55 -5.10 9.32
C VAL A 171 12.32 -6.24 8.66
N SER A 172 12.32 -6.27 7.33
CA SER A 172 12.81 -7.41 6.56
C SER A 172 13.70 -6.94 5.42
N THR A 173 14.72 -7.75 5.12
CA THR A 173 15.55 -7.63 3.92
C THR A 173 15.51 -8.94 3.15
N VAL A 174 15.42 -8.87 1.84
CA VAL A 174 15.42 -10.03 0.96
C VAL A 174 16.79 -10.12 0.30
N PRO A 175 17.62 -11.14 0.59
CA PRO A 175 18.88 -11.33 -0.11
C PRO A 175 18.64 -11.72 -1.57
N TYR A 176 19.59 -11.40 -2.44
CA TYR A 176 19.56 -11.87 -3.83
C TYR A 176 20.22 -13.25 -3.94
N PHE A 177 19.46 -14.26 -4.34
CA PHE A 177 19.95 -15.64 -4.44
C PHE A 177 20.61 -16.00 -5.79
N GLY A 178 20.70 -15.06 -6.74
CA GLY A 178 21.24 -15.31 -8.08
C GLY A 178 22.78 -15.40 -8.16
N ALA A 179 23.50 -15.26 -7.05
CA ALA A 179 24.95 -15.43 -7.01
C ALA A 179 25.37 -16.91 -6.86
N THR A 180 24.92 -17.78 -7.77
CA THR A 180 25.58 -19.06 -8.02
C THR A 180 26.60 -18.91 -9.15
N SER A 181 27.51 -17.94 -9.06
CA SER A 181 28.71 -17.97 -9.88
C SER A 181 29.77 -18.77 -9.14
N LYS A 182 30.10 -19.97 -9.63
CA LYS A 182 31.37 -20.62 -9.31
C LYS A 182 32.50 -19.58 -9.44
N PRO A 183 33.47 -19.51 -8.50
CA PRO A 183 34.64 -18.70 -8.73
C PRO A 183 35.29 -19.14 -10.04
N SER A 184 35.48 -18.20 -10.97
CA SER A 184 36.28 -18.49 -12.17
C SER A 184 37.71 -18.77 -11.71
N PRO A 185 38.36 -19.85 -12.17
CA PRO A 185 39.75 -20.08 -11.83
C PRO A 185 40.60 -18.90 -12.32
N PRO A 186 41.69 -18.56 -11.61
CA PRO A 186 42.58 -17.48 -12.03
C PRO A 186 43.09 -17.75 -13.45
N ARG A 187 43.03 -16.74 -14.32
CA ARG A 187 43.64 -16.84 -15.66
C ARG A 187 45.17 -16.89 -15.50
N PRO A 188 45.86 -17.69 -16.34
CA PRO A 188 47.30 -17.83 -16.32
C PRO A 188 48.03 -16.54 -16.71
#